data_AF-A0A4Y8AL75-F1
#
_entry.id   AF-A0A4Y8AL75-F1
#
_cell.length_a   1.000
_cell.length_b   1.000
_cell.length_c   1.000
_cell.angle_alpha   90.00
_cell.angle_beta   90.00
_cell.angle_gamma   90.00
#
_symmetry.space_group_name_H-M   'P 1'
#
loop_
_entity.id
_entity.type
_entity.pdbx_description
1 polymer ?
#
loop_
_entity_poly.entity_id
_entity_poly.type
_entity_poly.pdbx_seq_one_letter_code
_entity_poly.pdbx_strand_id
1 'polypeptide(L)'
;MIERTLITTRGKLRVSIPSQLNEVTLGQMMALQDKPDLGDLDAISILSGVPVTDLQSVKDAGEFMVFADAVLALSQQIKYLYNSDDIPKKVSFAIDGKGITVKVINNLSVEPAGAFMAARDVIADEIAEHIKIYGEDNWQDYFNPSLTACCKVLAHYFYCLVTGKQYDEYAAAAFTETVKKLRVTEALPIAKHFFMSYPNLSKPKTGFWHLLLQLWRNVRAYMRLKSSGTSTP
;
A
#
# COMPACT_ATOMS: atom_id res chain seq x y z
N MET A 1 -6.42 -19.67 -4.52
CA MET A 1 -5.12 -19.86 -3.85
C MET A 1 -4.62 -21.26 -4.12
N ILE A 2 -3.31 -21.42 -4.33
CA ILE A 2 -2.63 -22.71 -4.47
C ILE A 2 -1.98 -23.04 -3.14
N GLU A 3 -2.35 -24.19 -2.56
CA GLU A 3 -1.79 -24.65 -1.29
C GLU A 3 -0.95 -25.90 -1.48
N ARG A 4 0.25 -25.91 -0.88
CA ARG A 4 1.11 -27.10 -0.79
C ARG A 4 1.74 -27.20 0.57
N THR A 5 1.97 -28.45 0.99
CA THR A 5 2.76 -28.75 2.18
C THR A 5 4.14 -29.20 1.73
N LEU A 6 5.14 -28.36 1.97
CA LEU A 6 6.54 -28.59 1.62
C LEU A 6 7.26 -29.33 2.74
N ILE A 7 8.21 -30.19 2.38
CA ILE A 7 9.02 -30.93 3.37
C ILE A 7 10.25 -30.11 3.72
N THR A 8 10.40 -29.77 5.00
CA THR A 8 11.56 -29.02 5.50
C THR A 8 12.53 -29.92 6.25
N THR A 9 13.73 -29.40 6.50
CA THR A 9 14.72 -30.01 7.41
C THR A 9 14.22 -30.14 8.85
N ARG A 10 13.19 -29.36 9.23
CA ARG A 10 12.63 -29.30 10.59
C ARG A 10 11.21 -29.85 10.70
N GLY A 11 10.57 -30.27 9.61
CA GLY A 11 9.21 -30.77 9.61
C GLY A 11 8.46 -30.57 8.30
N LYS A 12 7.22 -30.07 8.38
CA LYS A 12 6.35 -29.78 7.24
C LYS A 12 5.93 -28.31 7.28
N LEU A 13 5.97 -27.63 6.14
CA LEU A 13 5.62 -26.22 6.01
C LEU A 13 4.45 -26.08 5.03
N ARG A 14 3.31 -25.56 5.50
CA ARG A 14 2.18 -25.26 4.60
C ARG A 14 2.39 -23.88 3.99
N VAL A 15 2.50 -23.84 2.67
CA VAL A 15 2.65 -22.63 1.87
C VAL A 15 1.39 -22.46 1.02
N SER A 16 0.81 -21.27 1.05
CA SER A 16 -0.34 -20.90 0.23
C SER A 16 0.02 -19.67 -0.58
N ILE A 17 -0.15 -19.71 -1.91
CA ILE A 17 0.16 -18.60 -2.80
C ILE A 17 -1.10 -18.18 -3.55
N PRO A 18 -1.35 -16.87 -3.71
CA PRO A 18 -2.38 -16.35 -4.60
C PRO A 18 -2.27 -16.97 -6.01
N SER A 19 -3.39 -17.45 -6.54
CA SER A 19 -3.51 -17.90 -7.94
C SER A 19 -4.04 -16.80 -8.86
N GLN A 20 -4.68 -15.79 -8.27
CA GLN A 20 -5.39 -14.73 -8.96
C GLN A 20 -5.09 -13.39 -8.31
N LEU A 21 -5.15 -12.31 -9.08
CA LEU A 21 -4.76 -11.00 -8.60
C LEU A 21 -5.74 -10.42 -7.55
N ASN A 22 -7.00 -10.86 -7.53
CA ASN A 22 -7.98 -10.55 -6.48
C ASN A 22 -7.65 -11.19 -5.11
N GLU A 23 -6.70 -12.13 -5.07
CA GLU A 23 -6.20 -12.74 -3.83
C GLU A 23 -4.94 -12.02 -3.30
N VAL A 24 -4.34 -11.13 -4.10
CA VAL A 24 -3.14 -10.37 -3.73
C VAL A 24 -3.56 -9.10 -2.97
N THR A 25 -2.90 -8.85 -1.84
CA THR A 25 -3.12 -7.64 -1.03
C THR A 25 -2.23 -6.48 -1.45
N LEU A 26 -2.67 -5.25 -1.20
CA LEU A 26 -1.92 -4.05 -1.56
C LEU A 26 -0.52 -4.04 -0.94
N GLY A 27 -0.40 -4.48 0.32
CA GLY A 27 0.86 -4.58 1.02
C GLY A 27 1.82 -5.60 0.40
N GLN A 28 1.31 -6.73 -0.08
CA GLN A 28 2.14 -7.69 -0.83
C GLN A 28 2.63 -7.09 -2.14
N MET A 29 1.79 -6.35 -2.84
CA MET A 29 2.18 -5.69 -4.08
C MET A 29 3.23 -4.59 -3.85
N MET A 30 3.07 -3.79 -2.78
CA MET A 30 4.06 -2.81 -2.37
C MET A 30 5.41 -3.48 -2.06
N ALA A 31 5.40 -4.57 -1.29
CA ALA A 31 6.61 -5.30 -0.94
C ALA A 31 7.33 -5.92 -2.17
N LEU A 32 6.58 -6.31 -3.21
CA LEU A 32 7.14 -6.76 -4.48
C LEU A 32 7.80 -5.62 -5.27
N GLN A 33 7.23 -4.41 -5.24
CA GLN A 33 7.80 -3.24 -5.94
C GLN A 33 9.02 -2.65 -5.22
N ASP A 34 9.05 -2.71 -3.89
CA ASP A 34 10.13 -2.13 -3.08
C ASP A 34 11.46 -2.89 -3.21
N LYS A 35 11.47 -4.09 -3.83
CA LYS A 35 12.67 -4.90 -4.05
C LYS A 35 13.10 -4.90 -5.53
N PRO A 36 14.15 -4.16 -5.90
CA PRO A 36 14.63 -4.11 -7.29
C PRO A 36 15.24 -5.44 -7.78
N ASP A 37 15.89 -6.19 -6.88
CA ASP A 37 16.48 -7.50 -7.17
C ASP A 37 15.64 -8.62 -6.52
N LEU A 38 14.41 -8.78 -6.99
CA LEU A 38 13.48 -9.78 -6.44
C LEU A 38 13.84 -11.19 -6.94
N GLY A 39 14.35 -12.04 -6.05
CA GLY A 39 14.51 -13.47 -6.32
C GLY A 39 13.20 -14.25 -6.18
N ASP A 40 13.13 -15.45 -6.76
CA ASP A 40 11.93 -16.30 -6.73
C ASP A 40 11.47 -16.63 -5.29
N LEU A 41 12.42 -16.89 -4.38
CA LEU A 41 12.13 -17.15 -2.97
C LEU A 41 11.60 -15.91 -2.24
N ASP A 42 12.05 -14.72 -2.61
CA ASP A 42 11.52 -13.46 -2.06
C ASP A 42 10.08 -13.25 -2.53
N ALA A 43 9.80 -13.49 -3.82
CA ALA A 43 8.46 -13.40 -4.38
C ALA A 43 7.50 -14.38 -3.68
N ILE A 44 7.92 -15.64 -3.51
CA ILE A 44 7.17 -16.66 -2.79
C ILE A 44 6.95 -16.25 -1.33
N SER A 45 7.97 -15.72 -0.65
CA SER A 45 7.86 -15.25 0.73
C SER A 45 6.82 -14.15 0.88
N ILE A 46 6.85 -13.15 0.01
CA ILE A 46 5.92 -12.02 0.04
C ILE A 46 4.49 -12.49 -0.27
N LEU A 47 4.32 -13.28 -1.32
CA LEU A 47 3.01 -13.75 -1.78
C LEU A 47 2.38 -14.77 -0.82
N SER A 48 3.18 -15.60 -0.16
CA SER A 48 2.68 -16.57 0.82
C SER A 48 2.58 -16.06 2.25
N GLY A 49 3.26 -14.95 2.57
CA GLY A 49 3.41 -14.46 3.93
C GLY A 49 4.33 -15.33 4.81
N VAL A 50 5.03 -16.30 4.22
CA VAL A 50 5.98 -17.18 4.93
C VAL A 50 7.37 -16.56 4.90
N PRO A 51 8.11 -16.49 6.03
CA PRO A 51 9.47 -15.95 6.05
C PRO A 51 10.43 -16.69 5.11
N VAL A 52 11.33 -15.95 4.44
CA VAL A 52 12.36 -16.53 3.55
C VAL A 52 13.21 -17.58 4.28
N THR A 53 13.53 -17.36 5.56
CA THR A 53 14.30 -18.31 6.38
C THR A 53 13.64 -19.67 6.51
N ASP A 54 12.30 -19.71 6.52
CA ASP A 54 11.54 -20.96 6.62
C ASP A 54 11.46 -21.64 5.26
N LEU A 55 11.36 -20.87 4.17
CA LEU A 55 11.41 -21.38 2.80
C LEU A 55 12.79 -21.97 2.45
N GLN A 56 13.88 -21.36 2.91
CA GLN A 56 15.24 -21.88 2.77
C GLN A 56 15.46 -23.22 3.48
N SER A 57 14.58 -23.58 4.42
CA SER A 57 14.66 -24.86 5.12
C SER A 57 14.03 -26.03 4.35
N VAL A 58 13.38 -25.78 3.20
CA VAL A 58 12.78 -26.79 2.32
C VAL A 58 13.87 -27.66 1.71
N LYS A 59 13.68 -28.98 1.74
CA LYS A 59 14.71 -29.96 1.34
C LYS A 59 14.95 -30.00 -0.17
N ASP A 60 13.90 -29.81 -0.96
CA ASP A 60 13.95 -29.88 -2.42
C ASP A 60 13.40 -28.59 -3.03
N ALA A 61 14.27 -27.87 -3.75
CA ALA A 61 13.90 -26.65 -4.45
C ALA A 61 12.90 -26.91 -5.59
N GLY A 62 12.86 -28.13 -6.13
CA GLY A 62 11.89 -28.55 -7.14
C GLY A 62 10.44 -28.48 -6.66
N GLU A 63 10.19 -28.55 -5.34
CA GLU A 63 8.84 -28.40 -4.79
C GLU A 63 8.26 -27.00 -5.02
N PHE A 64 9.10 -25.98 -5.23
CA PHE A 64 8.66 -24.61 -5.54
C PHE A 64 8.21 -24.43 -6.99
N MET A 65 8.57 -25.32 -7.92
CA MET A 65 8.20 -25.21 -9.34
C MET A 65 6.67 -25.22 -9.54
N VAL A 66 5.92 -25.84 -8.63
CA VAL A 66 4.45 -25.84 -8.63
C VAL A 66 3.88 -24.43 -8.52
N PHE A 67 4.64 -23.48 -7.98
CA PHE A 67 4.23 -22.09 -7.83
C PHE A 67 4.74 -21.18 -8.94
N ALA A 68 5.73 -21.61 -9.73
CA ALA A 68 6.40 -20.77 -10.73
C ALA A 68 5.40 -20.20 -11.75
N ASP A 69 4.52 -21.04 -12.30
CA ASP A 69 3.52 -20.63 -13.28
C ASP A 69 2.53 -19.60 -12.70
N ALA A 70 2.13 -19.76 -11.44
CA ALA A 70 1.22 -18.83 -10.78
C ALA A 70 1.90 -17.47 -10.51
N VAL A 71 3.15 -17.48 -10.05
CA VAL A 71 3.93 -16.26 -9.82
C VAL A 71 4.16 -15.52 -11.15
N LEU A 72 4.50 -16.24 -12.22
CA LEU A 72 4.67 -15.66 -13.56
C LEU A 72 3.35 -15.09 -14.12
N ALA A 73 2.25 -15.81 -13.96
CA ALA A 73 0.94 -15.32 -14.40
C ALA A 73 0.52 -14.06 -13.63
N LEU A 74 0.77 -14.01 -12.32
CA LEU A 74 0.52 -12.83 -11.50
C LEU A 74 1.39 -11.65 -11.92
N SER A 75 2.70 -11.86 -12.17
CA SER A 75 3.59 -10.76 -12.58
C SER A 75 3.12 -10.10 -13.88
N GLN A 76 2.62 -10.89 -14.83
CA GLN A 76 2.01 -10.38 -16.07
C GLN A 76 0.72 -9.60 -15.78
N GLN A 77 -0.17 -10.12 -14.93
CA GLN A 77 -1.42 -9.43 -14.58
C GLN A 77 -1.17 -8.12 -13.83
N ILE A 78 -0.19 -8.08 -12.94
CA ILE A 78 0.23 -6.89 -12.18
C ILE A 78 0.62 -5.75 -13.13
N LYS A 79 1.33 -6.06 -14.22
CA LYS A 79 1.75 -5.06 -15.22
C LYS A 79 0.57 -4.30 -15.83
N TYR A 80 -0.59 -4.94 -16.00
CA TYR A 80 -1.75 -4.34 -16.68
C TYR A 80 -2.78 -3.73 -15.72
N LEU A 81 -2.55 -3.84 -14.42
CA LEU A 81 -3.57 -3.54 -13.42
C LEU A 81 -4.01 -2.07 -13.38
N TYR A 82 -3.11 -1.14 -13.69
CA TYR A 82 -3.41 0.31 -13.70
C TYR A 82 -4.42 0.72 -14.79
N ASN A 83 -4.71 -0.17 -15.75
CA ASN A 83 -5.53 0.16 -16.92
C ASN A 83 -7.03 -0.12 -16.73
N SER A 84 -7.47 -0.60 -15.56
CA SER A 84 -8.90 -0.79 -15.30
C SER A 84 -9.55 0.51 -14.83
N ASP A 85 -10.68 0.86 -15.44
CA ASP A 85 -11.51 2.03 -15.08
C ASP A 85 -12.73 1.64 -14.22
N ASP A 86 -12.87 0.35 -13.89
CA ASP A 86 -13.99 -0.15 -13.10
C ASP A 86 -13.75 0.08 -11.60
N ILE A 87 -14.48 1.05 -11.03
CA ILE A 87 -14.39 1.38 -9.61
C ILE A 87 -15.39 0.50 -8.82
N PRO A 88 -14.93 -0.28 -7.83
CA PRO A 88 -15.82 -1.08 -7.00
C PRO A 88 -16.73 -0.18 -6.16
N LYS A 89 -18.02 -0.55 -6.06
CA LYS A 89 -19.02 0.22 -5.28
C LYS A 89 -18.91 0.03 -3.76
N LYS A 90 -18.26 -1.05 -3.32
CA LYS A 90 -18.10 -1.44 -1.92
C LYS A 90 -16.74 -2.09 -1.72
N VAL A 91 -16.17 -1.88 -0.54
CA VAL A 91 -14.90 -2.50 -0.10
C VAL A 91 -15.11 -3.13 1.26
N SER A 92 -14.49 -4.27 1.51
CA SER A 92 -14.58 -4.98 2.79
C SER A 92 -13.24 -4.95 3.52
N PHE A 93 -13.29 -4.51 4.78
CA PHE A 93 -12.17 -4.47 5.71
C PHE A 93 -12.32 -5.57 6.75
N ALA A 94 -11.20 -6.14 7.19
CA ALA A 94 -11.15 -7.03 8.34
C ALA A 94 -10.40 -6.31 9.48
N ILE A 95 -11.14 -5.79 10.46
CA ILE A 95 -10.59 -5.10 11.64
C ILE A 95 -10.97 -5.90 12.88
N ASP A 96 -9.98 -6.27 13.69
CA ASP A 96 -10.17 -7.02 14.94
C ASP A 96 -11.06 -8.27 14.79
N GLY A 97 -10.89 -8.99 13.67
CA GLY A 97 -11.67 -10.19 13.35
C GLY A 97 -13.12 -9.92 12.89
N LYS A 98 -13.54 -8.66 12.80
CA LYS A 98 -14.85 -8.25 12.28
C LYS A 98 -14.74 -7.76 10.84
N GLY A 99 -15.59 -8.30 9.97
CA GLY A 99 -15.75 -7.82 8.61
C GLY A 99 -16.61 -6.56 8.57
N ILE A 100 -16.05 -5.45 8.08
CA ILE A 100 -16.75 -4.17 7.89
C ILE A 100 -16.80 -3.89 6.40
N THR A 101 -18.00 -3.78 5.83
CA THR A 101 -18.17 -3.40 4.42
C THR A 101 -18.60 -1.94 4.33
N VAL A 102 -17.81 -1.14 3.63
CA VAL A 102 -18.08 0.28 3.40
C VAL A 102 -18.44 0.55 1.95
N LYS A 103 -19.31 1.53 1.72
CA LYS A 103 -19.63 2.01 0.36
C LYS A 103 -18.55 2.98 -0.10
N VAL A 104 -18.10 2.81 -1.33
CA VAL A 104 -17.18 3.75 -1.98
C VAL A 104 -18.00 4.93 -2.48
N ILE A 105 -17.67 6.12 -1.98
CA ILE A 105 -18.20 7.40 -2.42
C ILE A 105 -17.21 7.98 -3.43
N ASN A 106 -17.65 8.17 -4.67
CA ASN A 106 -16.81 8.65 -5.76
C ASN A 106 -16.44 10.15 -5.65
N ASN A 107 -16.95 10.85 -4.64
CA ASN A 107 -16.74 12.28 -4.42
C ASN A 107 -16.10 12.53 -3.04
N LEU A 108 -14.79 12.79 -3.04
CA LEU A 108 -13.97 13.13 -1.86
C LEU A 108 -14.40 14.44 -1.19
N SER A 109 -15.10 15.34 -1.88
CA SER A 109 -15.53 16.62 -1.29
C SER A 109 -16.66 16.47 -0.26
N VAL A 110 -17.22 15.26 -0.10
CA VAL A 110 -18.26 14.95 0.90
C VAL A 110 -17.65 14.56 2.25
N GLU A 111 -16.33 14.47 2.33
CA GLU A 111 -15.61 13.96 3.50
C GLU A 111 -15.25 15.05 4.52
N PRO A 112 -14.89 14.67 5.77
CA PRO A 112 -14.37 15.62 6.74
C PRO A 112 -13.21 16.43 6.14
N ALA A 113 -13.23 17.75 6.34
CA ALA A 113 -12.28 18.67 5.71
C ALA A 113 -10.81 18.25 5.93
N GLY A 114 -10.48 17.68 7.09
CA GLY A 114 -9.13 17.15 7.37
C GLY A 114 -8.73 15.98 6.48
N ALA A 115 -9.62 15.00 6.26
CA ALA A 115 -9.36 13.86 5.37
C ALA A 115 -9.15 14.33 3.93
N PHE A 116 -10.01 15.23 3.47
CA PHE A 116 -9.90 15.85 2.15
C PHE A 116 -8.57 16.58 1.96
N MET A 117 -8.18 17.43 2.92
CA MET A 117 -6.93 18.19 2.84
C MET A 117 -5.70 17.28 2.86
N ALA A 118 -5.66 16.27 3.73
CA ALA A 118 -4.54 15.34 3.79
C ALA A 118 -4.41 14.50 2.51
N ALA A 119 -5.52 13.97 1.99
CA ALA A 119 -5.53 13.24 0.72
C ALA A 119 -5.07 14.12 -0.44
N ARG A 120 -5.55 15.37 -0.49
CA ARG A 120 -5.13 16.35 -1.50
C ARG A 120 -3.63 16.54 -1.53
N ASP A 121 -3.04 16.73 -0.36
CA ASP A 121 -1.65 17.11 -0.28
C ASP A 121 -0.73 15.94 -0.68
N VAL A 122 -1.11 14.69 -0.34
CA VAL A 122 -0.45 13.47 -0.85
C VAL A 122 -0.55 13.39 -2.38
N ILE A 123 -1.73 13.65 -2.95
CA ILE A 123 -1.95 13.63 -4.40
C ILE A 123 -1.09 14.69 -5.09
N ALA A 124 -1.08 15.92 -4.56
CA ALA A 124 -0.32 17.03 -5.11
C ALA A 124 1.20 16.80 -5.05
N ASP A 125 1.71 16.20 -3.97
CA ASP A 125 3.13 15.87 -3.84
C ASP A 125 3.56 14.81 -4.87
N GLU A 126 2.78 13.74 -5.04
CA GLU A 126 3.06 12.68 -6.02
C GLU A 126 3.07 13.22 -7.46
N ILE A 127 2.11 14.08 -7.81
CA ILE A 127 2.02 14.71 -9.13
C ILE A 127 3.20 15.65 -9.35
N ALA A 128 3.56 16.46 -8.34
CA ALA A 128 4.69 17.36 -8.44
C ALA A 128 6.02 16.61 -8.62
N GLU A 129 6.20 15.47 -7.96
CA GLU A 129 7.35 14.59 -8.17
C GLU A 129 7.37 14.01 -9.59
N HIS A 130 6.23 13.55 -10.10
CA HIS A 130 6.13 13.07 -11.48
C HIS A 130 6.46 14.16 -12.50
N ILE A 131 5.87 15.34 -12.38
CA ILE A 131 6.13 16.49 -13.27
C ILE A 131 7.61 16.89 -13.24
N LYS A 132 8.24 16.84 -12.06
CA LYS A 132 9.67 17.15 -11.92
C LYS A 132 10.57 16.18 -12.70
N ILE A 133 10.17 14.91 -12.83
CA ILE A 133 10.96 13.87 -13.49
C ILE A 133 10.66 13.81 -15.00
N TYR A 134 9.39 13.89 -15.38
CA TYR A 134 8.92 13.60 -16.73
C TYR A 134 8.51 14.84 -17.53
N GLY A 135 8.41 16.01 -16.89
CA GLY A 135 7.93 17.26 -17.49
C GLY A 135 6.46 17.51 -17.23
N GLU A 136 6.02 18.74 -17.50
CA GLU A 136 4.63 19.20 -17.29
C GLU A 136 3.70 18.83 -18.47
N ASP A 137 4.26 18.61 -19.65
CA ASP A 137 3.49 18.34 -20.86
C ASP A 137 2.83 16.96 -20.80
N ASN A 138 1.49 16.93 -20.90
CA ASN A 138 0.66 15.71 -20.93
C ASN A 138 0.94 14.73 -19.77
N TRP A 139 1.34 15.24 -18.61
CA TRP A 139 1.69 14.40 -17.46
C TRP A 139 0.56 13.45 -17.06
N GLN A 140 -0.71 13.85 -17.24
CA GLN A 140 -1.89 13.03 -16.92
C GLN A 140 -1.99 11.74 -17.75
N ASP A 141 -1.54 11.76 -19.02
CA ASP A 141 -1.67 10.62 -19.92
C ASP A 141 -0.73 9.46 -19.55
N TYR A 142 0.35 9.77 -18.84
CA TYR A 142 1.38 8.81 -18.42
C TYR A 142 1.50 8.69 -16.90
N PHE A 143 0.61 9.35 -16.15
CA PHE A 143 0.66 9.37 -14.70
C PHE A 143 0.22 8.04 -14.11
N ASN A 144 1.18 7.34 -13.51
CA ASN A 144 0.92 6.17 -12.67
C ASN A 144 1.34 6.50 -11.24
N PRO A 145 0.39 6.69 -10.30
CA PRO A 145 0.74 7.00 -8.92
C PRO A 145 1.45 5.82 -8.28
N SER A 146 2.43 6.09 -7.40
CA SER A 146 3.08 5.04 -6.62
C SER A 146 2.07 4.29 -5.74
N LEU A 147 2.31 3.00 -5.52
CA LEU A 147 1.48 2.19 -4.61
C LEU A 147 1.47 2.76 -3.18
N THR A 148 2.57 3.39 -2.77
CA THR A 148 2.70 4.08 -1.49
C THR A 148 1.76 5.28 -1.40
N ALA A 149 1.71 6.13 -2.44
CA ALA A 149 0.77 7.25 -2.48
C ALA A 149 -0.68 6.75 -2.54
N CYS A 150 -0.97 5.72 -3.34
CA CYS A 150 -2.28 5.05 -3.35
C CYS A 150 -2.70 4.62 -1.95
N CYS A 151 -1.82 3.91 -1.22
CA CYS A 151 -2.10 3.44 0.12
C CYS A 151 -2.39 4.58 1.11
N LYS A 152 -1.61 5.68 1.07
CA LYS A 152 -1.81 6.86 1.93
C LYS A 152 -3.14 7.56 1.67
N VAL A 153 -3.47 7.80 0.40
CA VAL A 153 -4.75 8.44 0.02
C VAL A 153 -5.93 7.62 0.52
N LEU A 154 -5.89 6.30 0.26
CA LEU A 154 -6.94 5.39 0.73
C LEU A 154 -7.02 5.32 2.26
N ALA A 155 -5.91 5.48 2.98
CA ALA A 155 -5.92 5.49 4.43
C ALA A 155 -6.64 6.72 5.00
N HIS A 156 -6.37 7.91 4.47
CA HIS A 156 -7.09 9.12 4.86
C HIS A 156 -8.58 9.05 4.52
N TYR A 157 -8.91 8.50 3.36
CA TYR A 157 -10.28 8.29 2.88
C TYR A 157 -11.07 7.32 3.76
N PHE A 158 -10.56 6.09 3.93
CA PHE A 158 -11.32 5.03 4.59
C PHE A 158 -11.31 5.11 6.11
N TYR A 159 -10.39 5.85 6.74
CA TYR A 159 -10.26 5.87 8.20
C TYR A 159 -11.58 6.22 8.90
N CYS A 160 -12.21 7.34 8.56
CA CYS A 160 -13.47 7.77 9.18
C CYS A 160 -14.62 6.81 8.85
N LEU A 161 -14.70 6.36 7.59
CA LEU A 161 -15.78 5.50 7.10
C LEU A 161 -15.77 4.12 7.76
N VAL A 162 -14.59 3.56 7.98
CA VAL A 162 -14.43 2.21 8.50
C VAL A 162 -14.46 2.20 10.03
N THR A 163 -13.83 3.19 10.68
CA THR A 163 -13.75 3.23 12.14
C THR A 163 -14.95 3.91 12.80
N GLY A 164 -15.68 4.74 12.07
CA GLY A 164 -16.75 5.59 12.61
C GLY A 164 -16.25 6.68 13.57
N LYS A 165 -14.93 6.88 13.68
CA LYS A 165 -14.31 7.87 14.56
C LYS A 165 -14.19 9.22 13.86
N GLN A 166 -14.03 10.27 14.66
CA GLN A 166 -13.64 11.59 14.15
C GLN A 166 -12.27 11.51 13.48
N TYR A 167 -12.07 12.35 12.46
CA TYR A 167 -10.83 12.39 11.71
C TYR A 167 -9.67 12.78 12.63
N ASP A 168 -8.63 11.95 12.63
CA ASP A 168 -7.35 12.18 13.28
C ASP A 168 -6.27 11.79 12.27
N GLU A 169 -5.40 12.75 11.94
CA GLU A 169 -4.36 12.58 10.92
C GLU A 169 -3.36 11.47 11.29
N TYR A 170 -2.98 11.35 12.57
CA TYR A 170 -2.04 10.33 13.04
C TYR A 170 -2.68 8.94 13.00
N ALA A 171 -3.94 8.85 13.43
CA ALA A 171 -4.67 7.59 13.38
C ALA A 171 -4.95 7.15 11.93
N ALA A 172 -5.25 8.11 11.03
CA ALA A 172 -5.39 7.85 9.60
C ALA A 172 -4.06 7.42 8.97
N ALA A 173 -2.93 8.01 9.35
CA ALA A 173 -1.62 7.57 8.89
C ALA A 173 -1.28 6.15 9.36
N ALA A 174 -1.60 5.79 10.60
CA ALA A 174 -1.46 4.43 11.11
C ALA A 174 -2.42 3.43 10.43
N PHE A 175 -3.56 3.92 9.93
CA PHE A 175 -4.54 3.10 9.20
C PHE A 175 -4.02 2.55 7.87
N THR A 176 -2.89 3.05 7.35
CA THR A 176 -2.20 2.49 6.18
C THR A 176 -1.90 1.00 6.33
N GLU A 177 -1.57 0.51 7.54
CA GLU A 177 -1.35 -0.92 7.80
C GLU A 177 -2.61 -1.77 7.63
N THR A 178 -3.79 -1.15 7.84
CA THR A 178 -5.07 -1.81 7.57
C THR A 178 -5.39 -1.79 6.08
N VAL A 179 -5.11 -0.67 5.40
CA VAL A 179 -5.30 -0.53 3.95
C VAL A 179 -4.39 -1.48 3.16
N LYS A 180 -3.16 -1.74 3.63
CA LYS A 180 -2.26 -2.74 3.04
C LYS A 180 -2.88 -4.14 2.96
N LYS A 181 -3.84 -4.48 3.81
CA LYS A 181 -4.53 -5.78 3.79
C LYS A 181 -5.66 -5.86 2.76
N LEU A 182 -6.05 -4.73 2.17
CA LEU A 182 -7.06 -4.71 1.11
C LEU A 182 -6.55 -5.42 -0.13
N ARG A 183 -7.47 -6.01 -0.87
CA ARG A 183 -7.18 -6.60 -2.17
C ARG A 183 -6.76 -5.52 -3.15
N VAL A 184 -5.74 -5.82 -3.91
CA VAL A 184 -5.18 -4.93 -4.94
C VAL A 184 -6.24 -4.51 -5.96
N THR A 185 -7.09 -5.45 -6.40
CA THR A 185 -8.19 -5.19 -7.33
C THR A 185 -9.24 -4.23 -6.79
N GLU A 186 -9.37 -4.13 -5.46
CA GLU A 186 -10.34 -3.23 -4.83
C GLU A 186 -9.71 -1.86 -4.56
N ALA A 187 -8.44 -1.85 -4.14
CA ALA A 187 -7.74 -0.64 -3.73
C ALA A 187 -7.35 0.25 -4.92
N LEU A 188 -6.71 -0.32 -5.95
CA LEU A 188 -6.09 0.50 -7.01
C LEU A 188 -7.08 1.29 -7.87
N PRO A 189 -8.22 0.74 -8.32
CA PRO A 189 -9.15 1.52 -9.13
C PRO A 189 -9.70 2.73 -8.37
N ILE A 190 -9.93 2.59 -7.06
CA ILE A 190 -10.39 3.69 -6.19
C ILE A 190 -9.30 4.76 -6.08
N ALA A 191 -8.06 4.34 -5.80
CA ALA A 191 -6.94 5.27 -5.69
C ALA A 191 -6.74 6.03 -7.00
N LYS A 192 -6.66 5.34 -8.14
CA LYS A 192 -6.54 5.94 -9.48
C LYS A 192 -7.64 6.97 -9.72
N HIS A 193 -8.89 6.62 -9.42
CA HIS A 193 -10.01 7.56 -9.55
C HIS A 193 -9.79 8.84 -8.73
N PHE A 194 -9.25 8.74 -7.52
CA PHE A 194 -8.95 9.91 -6.70
C PHE A 194 -7.81 10.76 -7.24
N PHE A 195 -6.78 10.17 -7.83
CA PHE A 195 -5.73 10.93 -8.51
C PHE A 195 -6.23 11.64 -9.78
N MET A 196 -7.08 10.97 -10.57
CA MET A 196 -7.55 11.49 -11.87
C MET A 196 -8.73 12.46 -11.74
N SER A 197 -9.65 12.21 -10.80
CA SER A 197 -10.89 12.99 -10.66
C SER A 197 -10.76 14.15 -9.67
N TYR A 198 -9.55 14.44 -9.17
CA TYR A 198 -9.39 15.46 -8.13
C TYR A 198 -9.64 16.87 -8.67
N PRO A 199 -10.65 17.61 -8.17
CA PRO A 199 -10.93 18.96 -8.63
C PRO A 199 -9.88 19.94 -8.07
N ASN A 200 -9.27 20.74 -8.95
CA ASN A 200 -8.27 21.78 -8.64
C ASN A 200 -6.85 21.30 -8.26
N LEU A 201 -6.27 20.37 -9.02
CA LEU A 201 -4.83 20.06 -8.95
C LEU A 201 -3.92 21.29 -9.21
N SER A 202 -4.47 22.36 -9.81
CA SER A 202 -3.77 23.60 -10.14
C SER A 202 -3.73 24.65 -9.01
N LYS A 203 -4.36 24.41 -7.85
CA LYS A 203 -4.36 25.41 -6.76
C LYS A 203 -3.15 25.22 -5.85
N PRO A 204 -2.42 26.31 -5.52
CA PRO A 204 -1.18 26.25 -4.77
C PRO A 204 -1.37 25.66 -3.36
N LYS A 205 -0.35 24.93 -2.91
CA LYS A 205 -0.25 24.28 -1.60
C LYS A 205 -0.68 25.21 -0.46
N THR A 206 -1.62 24.77 0.37
CA THR A 206 -1.71 25.29 1.74
C THR A 206 -0.80 24.41 2.59
N GLY A 207 0.43 24.88 2.85
CA GLY A 207 1.55 24.09 3.37
C GLY A 207 1.41 23.55 4.80
N PHE A 208 0.44 22.68 5.07
CA PHE A 208 0.33 21.96 6.34
C PHE A 208 1.44 20.92 6.50
N TRP A 209 1.89 20.29 5.41
CA TRP A 209 3.04 19.36 5.42
C TRP A 209 4.38 20.01 5.76
N HIS A 210 4.56 21.32 5.54
CA HIS A 210 5.78 22.01 5.98
C HIS A 210 5.87 22.12 7.50
N LEU A 211 4.74 22.34 8.19
CA LEU A 211 4.66 22.28 9.65
C LEU A 211 4.93 20.85 10.16
N LEU A 212 4.45 19.83 9.44
CA LEU A 212 4.62 18.43 9.82
C LEU A 212 6.06 17.93 9.61
N LEU A 213 6.72 18.29 8.51
CA LEU A 213 8.14 18.00 8.26
C LEU A 213 9.06 18.68 9.29
N GLN A 214 8.71 19.89 9.72
CA GLN A 214 9.40 20.56 10.83
C GLN A 214 9.21 19.81 12.16
N LEU A 215 7.98 19.39 12.48
CA LEU A 215 7.69 18.63 13.70
C LEU A 215 8.38 17.26 13.70
N TRP A 216 8.40 16.54 12.58
CA TRP A 216 9.11 15.26 12.46
C TRP A 216 10.64 15.39 12.59
N ARG A 217 11.23 16.47 12.04
CA ARG A 217 12.64 16.80 12.29
C ARG A 217 12.91 17.07 13.76
N ASN A 218 12.00 17.78 14.44
CA ASN A 218 12.13 18.11 15.85
C ASN A 218 11.98 16.88 16.76
N VAL A 219 11.07 15.95 16.45
CA VAL A 219 10.90 14.69 17.19
C VAL A 219 12.13 13.77 17.04
N ARG A 220 12.71 13.67 15.83
CA ARG A 220 13.99 12.94 15.62
C ARG A 220 15.17 13.60 16.34
N ALA A 221 15.23 14.94 16.39
CA ALA A 221 16.26 15.66 17.13
C ALA A 221 16.13 15.48 18.65
N TYR A 222 14.91 15.46 19.17
CA TYR A 222 14.62 15.24 20.59
C TYR A 222 14.97 13.81 21.04
N MET A 223 14.71 12.81 20.19
CA MET A 223 15.13 11.41 20.43
C MET A 223 16.66 11.24 20.43
N ARG A 224 17.40 12.01 19.61
CA ARG A 224 18.87 11.98 19.57
C ARG A 224 19.53 12.63 20.79
N LEU A 225 18.93 13.67 21.35
CA LEU A 225 19.44 14.32 22.58
C LEU A 225 19.18 13.50 23.85
N LYS A 226 18.16 12.63 23.83
CA LYS A 226 17.84 11.74 24.95
C LYS A 226 18.75 10.51 25.02
N SER A 227 19.49 10.17 23.96
CA SER A 227 20.46 9.06 23.94
C SER A 227 21.89 9.45 24.28
N SER A 228 22.17 10.73 24.53
CA SER A 228 23.50 11.24 24.92
C SER A 228 23.65 11.50 26.43
N GLY A 229 22.75 10.94 27.25
CA GLY A 229 22.64 11.23 28.68
C GLY A 229 22.78 10.01 29.58
N THR A 230 23.84 9.22 29.45
CA THR A 230 24.31 8.33 30.53
C THR A 230 25.83 8.17 30.45
N SER A 231 26.55 9.18 30.92
CA SER A 231 27.88 9.00 31.52
C SER A 231 27.86 9.67 32.88
N THR A 232 27.77 8.86 33.92
CA THR A 232 28.26 9.12 35.29
C THR A 232 28.44 7.74 35.94
N PRO A 233 29.40 7.56 36.86
CA PRO A 233 29.99 8.54 37.76
C PRO A 233 31.35 9.08 37.31
#